data_AF-A0A484CGC2-F1
#
_entry.id   AF-A0A484CGC2-F1
#
_cell.length_a   1.000
_cell.length_b   1.000
_cell.length_c   1.000
_cell.angle_alpha   90.00
_cell.angle_beta   90.00
_cell.angle_gamma   90.00
#
_symmetry.space_group_name_H-M   'P 1'
#
loop_
_entity.id
_entity.type
_entity.pdbx_description
1 polymer ?
#
loop_
_entity_poly.entity_id
_entity_poly.type
_entity_poly.pdbx_seq_one_letter_code
_entity_poly.pdbx_strand_id
1 'polypeptide(L)'
;MEVQTACELLLYYTQQQQQTIRRPTADSTTRLQSDVIMPFGNTHNKLKMNYSAEQEYPDLSKHNNHMAKVLTPEIYENLRDKETPSGFTLDDLIQTGVDNPGHPFIMTVGCVAGDEESYEVFKELLDPVIEDRHGGYKPSDKHKTDLNPDNLQGGDDLDPNYVLSSRVRTGRSVRGFCLPPHCSRGERRAIENLSIESLDLLDGDLKGKYFALKNMTEEEQQQLIDDHFLFDKPVSPLLLASGMARDWPDGRGIWHNDNKTFLVWVNEEDHLRVISMQKGGNMKEVFNRFCTGLTKGDIETLLLMNT
;
A
#
# COMPACT_ATOMS: atom_id res chain seq x y z
N MET A 1 23.44 8.90 16.40
CA MET A 1 22.87 7.61 16.84
C MET A 1 21.37 7.73 16.68
N GLU A 2 20.94 7.73 15.42
CA GLU A 2 19.53 7.80 15.05
C GLU A 2 18.89 6.49 15.47
N VAL A 3 18.08 6.52 16.53
CA VAL A 3 17.17 5.41 16.80
C VAL A 3 16.05 5.55 15.77
N GLN A 4 16.36 5.09 14.55
CA GLN A 4 15.41 4.83 13.48
C GLN A 4 14.52 3.67 13.95
N THR A 5 13.66 3.98 14.92
CA THR A 5 12.81 3.00 15.58
C THR A 5 11.78 2.56 14.55
N ALA A 6 12.01 1.38 13.98
CA ALA A 6 11.06 0.58 13.23
C ALA A 6 10.51 1.18 11.92
N CYS A 7 11.37 1.39 10.92
CA CYS A 7 10.92 1.58 9.54
C CYS A 7 10.69 0.27 8.76
N GLU A 8 10.88 -0.90 9.36
CA GLU A 8 10.63 -2.19 8.71
C GLU A 8 9.22 -2.77 8.99
N LEU A 9 8.36 -2.08 9.75
CA LEU A 9 7.17 -2.67 10.36
C LEU A 9 5.80 -2.27 9.77
N LEU A 10 5.74 -1.78 8.53
CA LEU A 10 4.49 -1.30 7.95
C LEU A 10 3.99 -2.04 6.69
N LEU A 11 3.65 -3.33 6.83
CA LEU A 11 2.38 -3.85 6.29
C LEU A 11 1.20 -3.31 7.15
N TYR A 12 1.19 -2.01 7.35
CA TYR A 12 0.34 -1.30 8.29
C TYR A 12 -0.55 -0.43 7.45
N TYR A 13 -1.55 -1.09 6.87
CA TYR A 13 -2.80 -0.52 6.37
C TYR A 13 -3.76 -1.55 5.77
N THR A 14 -3.49 -2.83 5.93
CA THR A 14 -4.25 -3.92 5.32
C THR A 14 -5.50 -4.32 6.10
N GLN A 15 -6.17 -3.33 6.73
CA GLN A 15 -7.62 -3.44 6.93
C GLN A 15 -8.36 -2.11 7.04
N GLN A 16 -7.71 -0.93 7.09
CA GLN A 16 -8.47 0.28 7.43
C GLN A 16 -8.28 1.53 6.59
N GLN A 17 -7.32 1.62 5.67
CA GLN A 17 -7.47 2.60 4.59
C GLN A 17 -7.02 2.11 3.22
N GLN A 18 -7.84 1.24 2.65
CA GLN A 18 -8.52 1.74 1.47
C GLN A 18 -9.70 2.56 1.97
N GLN A 19 -9.48 3.87 2.19
CA GLN A 19 -10.52 4.82 1.79
C GLN A 19 -10.59 4.66 0.30
N THR A 20 -11.34 3.65 -0.11
CA THR A 20 -11.57 3.41 -1.50
C THR A 20 -12.43 4.57 -1.93
N ILE A 21 -11.80 5.44 -2.67
CA ILE A 21 -12.34 6.55 -3.45
C ILE A 21 -13.70 6.07 -4.00
N ARG A 22 -14.82 6.46 -3.36
CA ARG A 22 -16.19 5.95 -3.63
C ARG A 22 -16.97 6.85 -4.58
N ARG A 23 -17.39 6.32 -5.75
CA ARG A 23 -18.29 7.01 -6.70
C ARG A 23 -19.51 7.62 -6.00
N PRO A 24 -19.92 8.86 -6.33
CA PRO A 24 -21.29 9.30 -6.09
C PRO A 24 -22.24 8.44 -6.93
N THR A 25 -23.34 7.97 -6.33
CA THR A 25 -24.38 7.21 -7.04
C THR A 25 -25.09 8.12 -8.04
N ALA A 26 -24.80 7.95 -9.33
CA ALA A 26 -25.59 8.50 -10.41
C ALA A 26 -26.63 7.48 -10.90
N ASP A 27 -27.77 8.04 -11.30
CA ASP A 27 -29.07 7.43 -11.54
C ASP A 27 -29.06 6.29 -12.57
N SER A 28 -30.04 5.39 -12.41
CA SER A 28 -30.20 4.16 -13.19
C SER A 28 -30.35 4.42 -14.69
N THR A 29 -29.35 4.07 -15.51
CA THR A 29 -29.59 3.77 -16.93
C THR A 29 -28.62 2.72 -17.46
N THR A 30 -29.17 1.54 -17.80
CA THR A 30 -28.60 0.46 -18.66
C THR A 30 -27.16 0.01 -18.39
N ARG A 31 -26.98 -0.95 -17.48
CA ARG A 31 -25.79 -1.83 -17.47
C ARG A 31 -25.92 -2.84 -18.60
N LEU A 32 -25.06 -2.74 -19.60
CA LEU A 32 -24.66 -3.92 -20.37
C LEU A 32 -23.76 -4.76 -19.44
N GLN A 33 -24.30 -5.82 -18.86
CA GLN A 33 -23.49 -6.91 -18.31
C GLN A 33 -22.82 -7.60 -19.49
N SER A 34 -21.59 -7.20 -19.81
CA SER A 34 -20.66 -8.07 -20.49
C SER A 34 -19.91 -8.84 -19.42
N ASP A 35 -20.18 -10.13 -19.28
CA ASP A 35 -19.31 -11.08 -18.60
C ASP A 35 -17.97 -11.10 -19.34
N VAL A 36 -17.04 -10.22 -18.95
CA VAL A 36 -15.67 -10.24 -19.46
C VAL A 36 -14.97 -11.41 -18.78
N ILE A 37 -15.04 -12.58 -19.41
CA ILE A 37 -14.17 -13.71 -19.11
C ILE A 37 -12.73 -13.22 -19.36
N MET A 38 -11.93 -13.10 -18.29
CA MET A 38 -10.51 -12.79 -18.41
C MET A 38 -9.86 -13.84 -19.33
N PRO A 39 -9.34 -13.44 -20.52
CA PRO A 39 -8.87 -14.40 -21.52
C PRO A 39 -7.56 -15.12 -21.11
N PHE A 40 -6.92 -14.68 -20.02
CA PHE A 40 -5.75 -15.30 -19.43
C PHE A 40 -6.19 -16.13 -18.23
N GLY A 41 -6.51 -17.41 -18.44
CA GLY A 41 -6.86 -18.30 -17.34
C GLY A 41 -5.67 -18.55 -16.41
N ASN A 42 -5.94 -18.74 -15.11
CA ASN A 42 -4.95 -19.11 -14.10
C ASN A 42 -4.47 -20.56 -14.27
N THR A 43 -3.74 -20.81 -15.35
CA THR A 43 -3.34 -22.15 -15.79
C THR A 43 -2.38 -22.80 -14.79
N HIS A 44 -1.59 -21.99 -14.06
CA HIS A 44 -0.75 -22.51 -13.00
C HIS A 44 -1.59 -23.00 -11.81
N ASN A 45 -2.62 -22.28 -11.37
CA ASN A 45 -3.45 -22.78 -10.27
C ASN A 45 -4.18 -24.07 -10.67
N LYS A 46 -4.64 -24.17 -11.91
CA LYS A 46 -5.21 -25.42 -12.47
C LYS A 46 -4.23 -26.60 -12.41
N LEU A 47 -2.92 -26.37 -12.57
CA LEU A 47 -1.91 -27.41 -12.41
C LEU A 47 -1.77 -27.86 -10.95
N LYS A 48 -1.76 -26.92 -10.00
CA LYS A 48 -1.67 -27.19 -8.54
C LYS A 48 -2.84 -28.04 -8.05
N MET A 49 -4.01 -27.89 -8.65
CA MET A 49 -5.20 -28.68 -8.32
C MET A 49 -5.11 -30.15 -8.75
N ASN A 50 -4.09 -30.55 -9.53
CA ASN A 50 -3.80 -31.96 -9.78
C ASN A 50 -3.10 -32.65 -8.59
N TYR A 51 -2.66 -31.88 -7.60
CA TYR A 51 -2.00 -32.36 -6.38
C TYR A 51 -2.91 -32.13 -5.16
N SER A 52 -2.78 -32.99 -4.14
CA SER A 52 -3.56 -32.86 -2.90
C SER A 52 -3.20 -31.56 -2.15
N ALA A 53 -4.08 -31.12 -1.25
CA ALA A 53 -3.81 -29.95 -0.42
C ALA A 53 -2.52 -30.11 0.40
N GLU A 54 -2.29 -31.30 0.97
CA GLU A 54 -1.07 -31.64 1.71
C GLU A 54 0.21 -31.53 0.86
N GLN A 55 0.15 -31.90 -0.43
CA GLN A 55 1.32 -31.87 -1.32
C GLN A 55 1.76 -30.45 -1.69
N GLU A 56 0.84 -29.49 -1.66
CA GLU A 56 1.10 -28.09 -1.99
C GLU A 56 1.17 -27.21 -0.73
N TYR A 57 0.84 -27.75 0.45
CA TYR A 57 0.92 -27.03 1.71
C TYR A 57 2.38 -26.64 2.02
N PRO A 58 2.65 -25.37 2.38
CA PRO A 58 4.01 -24.91 2.60
C PRO A 58 4.63 -25.49 3.88
N ASP A 59 5.93 -25.82 3.85
CA ASP A 59 6.70 -26.12 5.06
C ASP A 59 7.02 -24.82 5.80
N LEU A 60 6.30 -24.58 6.91
CA LEU A 60 6.42 -23.41 7.77
C LEU A 60 7.07 -23.73 9.12
N SER A 61 7.74 -24.89 9.24
CA SER A 61 8.26 -25.41 10.53
C SER A 61 9.29 -24.52 11.24
N LYS A 62 9.91 -23.58 10.51
CA LYS A 62 10.93 -22.65 11.03
C LYS A 62 10.52 -21.19 10.85
N HIS A 63 9.24 -20.94 10.63
CA HIS A 63 8.72 -19.62 10.30
C HIS A 63 8.17 -18.91 11.54
N ASN A 64 8.37 -17.60 11.56
CA ASN A 64 7.96 -16.69 12.60
C ASN A 64 7.47 -15.38 11.96
N ASN A 65 6.32 -15.48 11.32
CA ASN A 65 5.53 -14.36 10.80
C ASN A 65 4.04 -14.62 11.10
N HIS A 66 3.20 -13.59 11.03
CA HIS A 66 1.79 -13.71 11.41
C HIS A 66 1.03 -14.74 10.54
N MET A 67 1.26 -14.76 9.23
CA MET A 67 0.66 -15.72 8.31
C MET A 67 0.97 -17.16 8.73
N ALA A 68 2.23 -17.48 9.04
CA ALA A 68 2.63 -18.82 9.44
C ALA A 68 2.08 -19.27 10.79
N LYS A 69 1.73 -18.33 11.68
CA LYS A 69 1.05 -18.66 12.94
C LYS A 69 -0.43 -19.01 12.75
N VAL A 70 -1.05 -18.48 11.70
CA VAL A 70 -2.49 -18.61 11.44
C VAL A 70 -2.80 -19.72 10.45
N LEU A 71 -1.98 -19.88 9.39
CA LEU A 71 -2.22 -20.86 8.34
C LEU A 71 -2.22 -22.27 8.92
N THR A 72 -3.28 -23.02 8.62
CA THR A 72 -3.42 -24.44 8.96
C THR A 72 -3.72 -25.25 7.71
N PRO A 73 -3.50 -26.57 7.71
CA PRO A 73 -3.88 -27.44 6.59
C PRO A 73 -5.35 -27.29 6.20
N GLU A 74 -6.25 -27.12 7.17
CA GLU A 74 -7.69 -26.91 6.94
C GLU A 74 -7.97 -25.58 6.24
N ILE A 75 -7.41 -24.46 6.72
CA ILE A 75 -7.55 -23.14 6.08
C ILE A 75 -7.00 -23.20 4.64
N TYR A 76 -5.84 -23.84 4.44
CA TYR A 76 -5.23 -23.96 3.12
C TYR A 76 -6.11 -24.77 2.17
N GLU A 77 -6.61 -25.94 2.60
CA GLU A 77 -7.53 -26.76 1.81
C GLU A 77 -8.81 -26.00 1.43
N ASN A 78 -9.37 -25.22 2.36
CA ASN A 78 -10.60 -24.44 2.15
C ASN A 78 -10.44 -23.23 1.21
N LEU A 79 -9.22 -22.70 1.06
CA LEU A 79 -8.96 -21.45 0.34
C LEU A 79 -8.13 -21.63 -0.94
N ARG A 80 -7.41 -22.74 -1.13
CA ARG A 80 -6.45 -22.93 -2.23
C ARG A 80 -7.07 -22.97 -3.63
N ASP A 81 -8.34 -23.32 -3.75
CA ASP A 81 -9.08 -23.35 -5.01
C ASP A 81 -9.75 -22.00 -5.36
N LYS A 82 -9.70 -21.02 -4.44
CA LYS A 82 -10.28 -19.69 -4.63
C LYS A 82 -9.33 -18.77 -5.38
N GLU A 83 -9.92 -17.89 -6.18
CA GLU A 83 -9.24 -16.76 -6.80
C GLU A 83 -10.14 -15.52 -6.75
N THR A 84 -9.53 -14.34 -6.72
CA THR A 84 -10.23 -13.06 -6.84
C THR A 84 -10.65 -12.82 -8.29
N PRO A 85 -11.48 -11.80 -8.60
CA PRO A 85 -11.84 -11.49 -9.98
C PRO A 85 -10.65 -11.19 -10.91
N SER A 86 -9.51 -10.76 -10.34
CA SER A 86 -8.26 -10.52 -11.07
C SER A 86 -7.39 -11.78 -11.23
N GLY A 87 -7.80 -12.90 -10.65
CA GLY A 87 -7.06 -14.18 -10.65
C GLY A 87 -6.00 -14.29 -9.56
N PHE A 88 -6.00 -13.42 -8.54
CA PHE A 88 -5.08 -13.51 -7.40
C PHE A 88 -5.49 -14.68 -6.49
N THR A 89 -4.53 -15.49 -6.04
CA THR A 89 -4.77 -16.74 -5.30
C THR A 89 -4.25 -16.69 -3.86
N LEU A 90 -4.59 -17.72 -3.07
CA LEU A 90 -4.04 -17.91 -1.74
C LEU A 90 -2.51 -18.02 -1.77
N ASP A 91 -1.95 -18.72 -2.75
CA ASP A 91 -0.49 -18.91 -2.83
C ASP A 91 0.21 -17.58 -3.16
N ASP A 92 -0.36 -16.76 -4.04
CA ASP A 92 0.16 -15.41 -4.32
C ASP A 92 0.14 -14.55 -3.04
N LEU A 93 -0.92 -14.69 -2.23
CA LEU A 93 -1.09 -13.97 -0.97
C LEU A 93 -0.03 -14.34 0.06
N ILE A 94 0.31 -15.62 0.21
CA ILE A 94 1.22 -16.11 1.27
C ILE A 94 2.69 -16.19 0.85
N GLN A 95 3.01 -16.09 -0.44
CA GLN A 95 4.36 -16.38 -0.97
C GLN A 95 5.47 -15.63 -0.23
N THR A 96 5.27 -14.34 0.07
CA THR A 96 6.28 -13.55 0.80
C THR A 96 6.56 -14.10 2.20
N GLY A 97 5.55 -14.64 2.90
CA GLY A 97 5.76 -15.27 4.20
C GLY A 97 6.37 -16.65 4.10
N VAL A 98 6.11 -17.40 3.04
CA VAL A 98 6.77 -18.68 2.77
C VAL A 98 8.26 -18.49 2.50
N ASP A 99 8.61 -17.51 1.67
CA ASP A 99 10.01 -17.24 1.28
C ASP A 99 10.81 -16.55 2.40
N ASN A 100 10.13 -15.83 3.29
CA ASN A 100 10.75 -15.07 4.37
C ASN A 100 10.33 -15.65 5.74
N PRO A 101 11.11 -16.61 6.31
CA PRO A 101 10.75 -17.27 7.56
C PRO A 101 10.72 -16.34 8.76
N GLY A 102 11.21 -15.12 8.65
CA GLY A 102 11.10 -14.11 9.69
C GLY A 102 12.04 -12.96 9.39
N HIS A 103 12.01 -11.94 10.24
CA HIS A 103 12.96 -10.84 10.19
C HIS A 103 13.73 -10.76 11.51
N PRO A 104 15.05 -10.51 11.51
CA PRO A 104 15.87 -10.53 12.74
C PRO A 104 15.40 -9.60 13.87
N PHE A 105 14.70 -8.51 13.52
CA PHE A 105 14.36 -7.44 14.46
C PHE A 105 12.85 -7.27 14.71
N ILE A 106 12.00 -7.83 13.85
CA ILE A 106 10.56 -7.55 13.85
C ILE A 106 9.73 -8.80 13.50
N MET A 107 8.53 -8.88 14.05
CA MET A 107 7.52 -9.83 13.58
C MET A 107 6.94 -9.31 12.26
N THR A 108 7.15 -10.04 11.16
CA THR A 108 6.57 -9.68 9.86
C THR A 108 5.17 -10.26 9.73
N VAL A 109 4.36 -9.68 8.84
CA VAL A 109 3.00 -10.18 8.57
C VAL A 109 3.04 -11.48 7.77
N GLY A 110 3.83 -11.53 6.69
CA GLY A 110 4.01 -12.77 5.90
C GLY A 110 2.91 -13.03 4.85
N CYS A 111 2.06 -12.06 4.57
CA CYS A 111 1.11 -12.13 3.44
C CYS A 111 0.79 -10.74 2.89
N VAL A 112 0.34 -10.67 1.64
CA VAL A 112 -0.03 -9.44 0.93
C VAL A 112 -1.33 -9.61 0.15
N ALA A 113 -2.08 -8.52 -0.03
CA ALA A 113 -3.25 -8.50 -0.90
C ALA A 113 -2.86 -8.13 -2.34
N GLY A 114 -3.50 -8.76 -3.32
CA GLY A 114 -3.33 -8.45 -4.74
C GLY A 114 -4.35 -7.45 -5.27
N ASP A 115 -5.49 -7.31 -4.60
CA ASP A 115 -6.62 -6.43 -4.94
C ASP A 115 -7.53 -6.19 -3.72
N GLU A 116 -8.60 -5.39 -3.88
CA GLU A 116 -9.57 -5.09 -2.80
C GLU A 116 -10.31 -6.38 -2.36
N GLU A 117 -10.65 -7.24 -3.31
CA GLU A 117 -11.40 -8.49 -3.08
C GLU A 117 -10.61 -9.54 -2.30
N SER A 118 -9.28 -9.50 -2.33
CA SER A 118 -8.40 -10.38 -1.56
C SER A 118 -8.79 -10.46 -0.08
N TYR A 119 -9.18 -9.33 0.52
CA TYR A 119 -9.59 -9.27 1.93
C TYR A 119 -10.87 -10.04 2.23
N GLU A 120 -11.78 -10.16 1.27
CA GLU A 120 -13.04 -10.88 1.45
C GLU A 120 -12.87 -12.37 1.08
N VAL A 121 -12.21 -12.65 -0.04
CA VAL A 121 -12.01 -14.01 -0.55
C VAL A 121 -11.17 -14.85 0.42
N PHE A 122 -10.14 -14.25 1.01
CA PHE A 122 -9.18 -14.92 1.91
C PHE A 122 -9.34 -14.51 3.38
N LYS A 123 -10.51 -13.99 3.78
CA LYS A 123 -10.75 -13.49 5.15
C LYS A 123 -10.51 -14.52 6.24
N GLU A 124 -10.74 -15.81 5.98
CA GLU A 124 -10.51 -16.90 6.95
C GLU A 124 -9.03 -16.96 7.40
N LEU A 125 -8.10 -16.55 6.54
CA LEU A 125 -6.68 -16.35 6.89
C LEU A 125 -6.39 -14.90 7.33
N LEU A 126 -6.91 -13.91 6.60
CA LEU A 126 -6.54 -12.51 6.84
C LEU A 126 -7.11 -11.92 8.13
N ASP A 127 -8.34 -12.28 8.51
CA ASP A 127 -8.96 -11.76 9.73
C ASP A 127 -8.16 -12.12 11.00
N PRO A 128 -7.76 -13.39 11.24
CA PRO A 128 -6.91 -13.70 12.40
C PRO A 128 -5.51 -13.08 12.32
N VAL A 129 -4.93 -12.96 11.11
CA VAL A 129 -3.64 -12.28 10.91
C VAL A 129 -3.73 -10.80 11.33
N ILE A 130 -4.82 -10.13 10.93
CA ILE A 130 -5.07 -8.74 11.26
C ILE A 130 -5.34 -8.58 12.76
N GLU A 131 -6.13 -9.47 13.36
CA GLU A 131 -6.40 -9.47 14.80
C GLU A 131 -5.09 -9.59 15.60
N ASP A 132 -4.20 -10.53 15.26
CA ASP A 132 -2.90 -10.71 15.93
C ASP A 132 -1.98 -9.50 15.72
N ARG A 133 -1.89 -8.99 14.48
CA ARG A 133 -1.01 -7.85 14.15
C ARG A 133 -1.46 -6.54 14.80
N HIS A 134 -2.77 -6.35 14.96
CA HIS A 134 -3.39 -5.11 15.46
C HIS A 134 -3.90 -5.21 16.90
N GLY A 135 -3.38 -6.16 17.68
CA GLY A 135 -3.59 -6.20 19.13
C GLY A 135 -5.03 -6.53 19.54
N GLY A 136 -5.67 -7.45 18.82
CA GLY A 136 -7.03 -7.93 19.10
C GLY A 136 -8.13 -7.17 18.36
N TYR A 137 -7.81 -6.49 17.25
CA TYR A 137 -8.79 -5.81 16.40
C TYR A 137 -9.64 -6.83 15.65
N LYS A 138 -10.92 -6.94 15.99
CA LYS A 138 -11.80 -8.01 15.53
C LYS A 138 -12.47 -7.67 14.20
N PRO A 139 -12.93 -8.67 13.42
CA PRO A 139 -13.73 -8.44 12.22
C PRO A 139 -15.03 -7.66 12.48
N SER A 140 -15.56 -7.73 13.71
CA SER A 140 -16.74 -6.97 14.12
C SER A 140 -16.46 -5.50 14.46
N ASP A 141 -15.19 -5.14 14.66
CA ASP A 141 -14.79 -3.79 15.03
C ASP A 141 -14.88 -2.84 13.84
N LYS A 142 -15.15 -1.57 14.12
CA LYS A 142 -15.29 -0.53 13.10
C LYS A 142 -14.23 0.53 13.28
N HIS A 143 -13.48 0.78 12.22
CA HIS A 143 -12.50 1.85 12.20
C HIS A 143 -13.17 3.20 12.13
N LYS A 144 -12.47 4.18 12.70
CA LYS A 144 -12.86 5.57 12.68
C LYS A 144 -11.71 6.35 12.07
N THR A 145 -12.02 7.03 10.98
CA THR A 145 -11.11 7.99 10.36
C THR A 145 -11.44 9.37 10.92
N ASP A 146 -10.41 10.06 11.41
CA ASP A 146 -10.50 11.47 11.79
C ASP A 146 -9.31 12.21 11.19
N LEU A 147 -9.57 12.92 10.10
CA LEU A 147 -8.59 13.78 9.43
C LEU A 147 -8.86 15.26 9.73
N ASN A 148 -9.51 15.57 10.86
CA ASN A 148 -9.63 16.93 11.35
C ASN A 148 -8.40 17.31 12.22
N PRO A 149 -7.48 18.16 11.72
CA PRO A 149 -6.29 18.53 12.49
C PRO A 149 -6.60 19.36 13.74
N ASP A 150 -7.78 19.99 13.82
CA ASP A 150 -8.20 20.77 14.99
C ASP A 150 -8.39 19.89 16.24
N ASN A 151 -8.61 18.58 16.05
CA ASN A 151 -8.74 17.63 17.15
C ASN A 151 -7.39 17.29 17.80
N LEU A 152 -6.26 17.66 17.17
CA LEU A 152 -4.91 17.47 17.74
C LEU A 152 -4.60 18.53 18.81
N GLN A 153 -4.40 18.06 20.04
CA GLN A 153 -4.05 18.87 21.20
C GLN A 153 -2.53 18.90 21.40
N GLY A 154 -1.94 20.11 21.44
CA GLY A 154 -0.48 20.31 21.52
C GLY A 154 0.27 19.85 20.27
N GLY A 155 1.55 19.50 20.44
CA GLY A 155 2.41 18.97 19.37
C GLY A 155 3.02 20.05 18.47
N ASP A 156 2.83 21.33 18.81
CA ASP A 156 3.41 22.48 18.14
C ASP A 156 4.79 22.88 18.67
N ASP A 157 5.21 22.32 19.82
CA ASP A 157 6.39 22.73 20.58
C ASP A 157 7.26 21.55 21.08
N LEU A 158 7.26 20.41 20.38
CA LEU A 158 8.13 19.28 20.78
C LEU A 158 9.60 19.75 20.78
N ASP A 159 10.33 19.42 21.86
CA ASP A 159 11.66 19.99 22.12
C ASP A 159 12.65 19.71 20.97
N PRO A 160 13.09 20.76 20.23
CA PRO A 160 13.94 20.59 19.05
C PRO A 160 15.37 20.15 19.38
N ASN A 161 15.78 20.17 20.67
CA ASN A 161 17.05 19.58 21.09
C ASN A 161 17.03 18.05 21.01
N TYR A 162 15.83 17.45 21.01
CA TYR A 162 15.63 16.01 20.90
C TYR A 162 14.98 15.62 19.57
N VAL A 163 14.03 16.42 19.08
CA VAL A 163 13.28 16.13 17.84
C VAL A 163 13.92 16.82 16.64
N LEU A 164 14.67 16.05 15.85
CA LEU A 164 15.36 16.55 14.65
C LEU A 164 14.40 16.85 13.49
N SER A 165 13.34 16.05 13.36
CA SER A 165 12.33 16.19 12.31
C SER A 165 11.02 15.54 12.74
N SER A 166 9.94 16.02 12.13
CA SER A 166 8.57 15.51 12.31
C SER A 166 8.04 15.07 10.96
N ARG A 167 7.39 13.89 10.90
CA ARG A 167 6.86 13.31 9.66
C ARG A 167 5.58 12.53 9.94
N VAL A 168 4.58 12.71 9.07
CA VAL A 168 3.35 11.91 9.01
C VAL A 168 3.27 11.29 7.61
N ARG A 169 2.95 9.99 7.54
CA ARG A 169 2.80 9.25 6.27
C ARG A 169 1.58 8.36 6.26
N THR A 170 1.00 8.11 5.09
CA THR A 170 -0.04 7.12 4.86
C THR A 170 0.04 6.52 3.45
N GLY A 171 -0.68 5.43 3.21
CA GLY A 171 -0.94 4.88 1.88
C GLY A 171 -2.36 5.14 1.40
N ARG A 172 -2.54 5.21 0.08
CA ARG A 172 -3.86 5.12 -0.57
C ARG A 172 -3.78 4.16 -1.75
N SER A 173 -4.84 3.39 -1.94
CA SER A 173 -5.06 2.58 -3.14
C SER A 173 -6.24 3.15 -3.93
N VAL A 174 -6.15 3.06 -5.25
CA VAL A 174 -7.18 3.51 -6.19
C VAL A 174 -8.10 2.34 -6.51
N ARG A 175 -9.41 2.51 -6.35
CA ARG A 175 -10.38 1.45 -6.61
C ARG A 175 -10.30 0.93 -8.03
N GLY A 176 -10.51 -0.37 -8.20
CA GLY A 176 -10.63 -0.99 -9.52
C GLY A 176 -9.29 -1.25 -10.20
N PHE A 177 -8.18 -1.02 -9.52
CA PHE A 177 -6.84 -1.43 -9.94
C PHE A 177 -6.28 -2.44 -8.94
N CYS A 178 -5.60 -3.47 -9.45
CA CYS A 178 -4.87 -4.39 -8.59
C CYS A 178 -3.73 -3.67 -7.85
N LEU A 179 -3.40 -4.16 -6.67
CA LEU A 179 -2.30 -3.68 -5.82
C LEU A 179 -0.93 -4.04 -6.39
N PRO A 180 0.17 -3.42 -5.90
CA PRO A 180 1.52 -3.62 -6.45
C PRO A 180 1.98 -5.08 -6.61
N PRO A 181 1.63 -6.04 -5.72
CA PRO A 181 1.96 -7.45 -5.90
C PRO A 181 1.47 -8.02 -7.24
N HIS A 182 0.27 -7.61 -7.67
CA HIS A 182 -0.45 -8.24 -8.79
C HIS A 182 -0.66 -7.33 -10.02
N CYS A 183 -0.57 -6.01 -9.85
CA CYS A 183 -0.84 -5.07 -10.95
C CYS A 183 -0.03 -5.36 -12.22
N SER A 184 -0.71 -5.26 -13.35
CA SER A 184 -0.07 -5.29 -14.67
C SER A 184 0.68 -3.97 -14.95
N ARG A 185 1.57 -3.97 -15.96
CA ARG A 185 2.18 -2.73 -16.45
C ARG A 185 1.14 -1.69 -16.88
N GLY A 186 0.02 -2.14 -17.44
CA GLY A 186 -1.07 -1.26 -17.88
C GLY A 186 -1.77 -0.55 -16.72
N GLU A 187 -2.18 -1.31 -15.70
CA GLU A 187 -2.80 -0.75 -14.49
C GLU A 187 -1.85 0.21 -13.77
N ARG A 188 -0.57 -0.17 -13.63
CA ARG A 188 0.43 0.67 -12.98
C ARG A 188 0.61 2.02 -13.67
N ARG A 189 0.66 2.03 -15.01
CA ARG A 189 0.74 3.27 -15.80
C ARG A 189 -0.55 4.10 -15.73
N ALA A 190 -1.71 3.45 -15.64
CA ALA A 190 -2.98 4.15 -15.44
C ALA A 190 -3.01 4.87 -14.08
N ILE A 191 -2.55 4.21 -13.02
CA ILE A 191 -2.37 4.82 -11.69
C ILE A 191 -1.39 5.99 -11.76
N GLU A 192 -0.24 5.83 -12.44
CA GLU A 192 0.74 6.91 -12.61
C GLU A 192 0.10 8.15 -13.26
N ASN A 193 -0.54 7.99 -14.41
CA ASN A 193 -1.16 9.10 -15.14
C ASN A 193 -2.24 9.80 -14.31
N LEU A 194 -3.13 9.03 -13.69
CA LEU A 194 -4.21 9.55 -12.88
C LEU A 194 -3.68 10.31 -11.64
N SER A 195 -2.56 9.83 -11.07
CA SER A 195 -1.87 10.51 -9.97
C SER A 195 -1.27 11.84 -10.41
N ILE A 196 -0.61 11.88 -11.57
CA ILE A 196 -0.04 13.12 -12.12
C ILE A 196 -1.14 14.16 -12.36
N GLU A 197 -2.22 13.78 -13.05
CA GLU A 197 -3.34 14.68 -13.33
C GLU A 197 -3.96 15.27 -12.06
N SER A 198 -4.09 14.44 -11.00
CA SER A 198 -4.65 14.89 -9.74
C SER A 198 -3.69 15.82 -8.98
N LEU A 199 -2.40 15.48 -8.95
CA LEU A 199 -1.39 16.24 -8.21
C LEU A 199 -1.03 17.57 -8.88
N ASP A 200 -1.18 17.68 -10.20
CA ASP A 200 -0.98 18.93 -10.96
C ASP A 200 -2.05 19.99 -10.66
N LEU A 201 -3.18 19.60 -10.07
CA LEU A 201 -4.24 20.52 -9.64
C LEU A 201 -3.97 21.15 -8.27
N LEU A 202 -2.94 20.69 -7.54
CA LEU A 202 -2.55 21.27 -6.26
C LEU A 202 -1.95 22.68 -6.45
N ASP A 203 -2.40 23.61 -5.62
CA ASP A 203 -1.98 25.02 -5.67
C ASP A 203 -1.47 25.54 -4.32
N GLY A 204 -1.12 26.82 -4.27
CA GLY A 204 -0.60 27.46 -3.07
C GLY A 204 0.66 26.77 -2.52
N ASP A 205 0.67 26.49 -1.21
CA ASP A 205 1.78 25.79 -0.53
C ASP A 205 1.90 24.31 -0.93
N LEU A 206 0.86 23.75 -1.56
CA LEU A 206 0.87 22.38 -2.07
C LEU A 206 1.23 22.30 -3.56
N LYS A 207 1.49 23.43 -4.22
CA LYS A 207 1.95 23.41 -5.62
C LYS A 207 3.27 22.65 -5.73
N GLY A 208 3.37 21.76 -6.70
CA GLY A 208 4.54 20.90 -6.86
C GLY A 208 4.77 20.39 -8.26
N LYS A 209 5.68 19.42 -8.38
CA LYS A 209 6.08 18.80 -9.64
C LYS A 209 6.28 17.30 -9.47
N TYR A 210 5.88 16.53 -10.48
CA TYR A 210 6.18 15.11 -10.59
C TYR A 210 7.51 14.83 -11.30
N PHE A 211 8.25 13.86 -10.80
CA PHE A 211 9.52 13.37 -11.32
C PHE A 211 9.42 11.86 -11.51
N ALA A 212 9.28 11.43 -12.77
CA ALA A 212 9.27 10.02 -13.12
C ALA A 212 10.67 9.43 -12.95
N LEU A 213 10.79 8.29 -12.25
CA LEU A 213 12.10 7.66 -12.00
C LEU A 213 12.84 7.30 -13.28
N LYS A 214 12.12 6.90 -14.34
CA LYS A 214 12.70 6.51 -15.64
C LYS A 214 13.44 7.64 -16.37
N ASN A 215 13.13 8.90 -16.05
CA ASN A 215 13.64 10.08 -16.75
C ASN A 215 14.42 11.03 -15.81
N MET A 216 14.68 10.60 -14.58
CA MET A 216 15.37 11.41 -13.58
C MET A 216 16.85 11.52 -13.94
N THR A 217 17.41 12.73 -13.91
CA THR A 217 18.86 12.90 -14.11
C THR A 217 19.63 12.46 -12.86
N GLU A 218 20.93 12.19 -13.00
CA GLU A 218 21.78 11.82 -11.84
C GLU A 218 21.79 12.94 -10.78
N GLU A 219 21.74 14.21 -11.20
CA GLU A 219 21.69 15.36 -10.30
C GLU A 219 20.35 15.46 -9.56
N GLU A 220 19.22 15.27 -10.26
CA GLU A 220 17.89 15.24 -9.63
C GLU A 220 17.79 14.07 -8.65
N GLN A 221 18.32 12.90 -9.03
CA GLN A 221 18.34 11.72 -8.19
C GLN A 221 19.16 11.94 -6.93
N GLN A 222 20.40 12.43 -7.07
CA GLN A 222 21.28 12.69 -5.93
C GLN A 222 20.67 13.74 -4.98
N GLN A 223 20.06 14.80 -5.52
CA GLN A 223 19.40 15.80 -4.70
C GLN A 223 18.26 15.20 -3.87
N LEU A 224 17.43 14.33 -4.46
CA LEU A 224 16.34 13.66 -3.73
C LEU A 224 16.84 12.64 -2.71
N ILE A 225 18.01 12.02 -2.94
CA ILE A 225 18.68 11.16 -1.95
C ILE A 225 19.18 12.00 -0.77
N ASP A 226 19.88 13.10 -1.04
CA ASP A 226 20.44 14.00 -0.04
C ASP A 226 19.36 14.62 0.85
N ASP A 227 18.20 14.89 0.26
CA ASP A 227 17.04 15.41 0.99
C ASP A 227 16.25 14.33 1.76
N HIS A 228 16.64 13.05 1.64
CA HIS A 228 15.93 11.88 2.18
C HIS A 228 14.49 11.71 1.64
N PHE A 229 14.29 12.04 0.37
CA PHE A 229 12.98 12.01 -0.30
C PHE A 229 12.83 10.89 -1.31
N LEU A 230 13.92 10.44 -1.95
CA LEU A 230 13.86 9.37 -2.94
C LEU A 230 13.64 8.01 -2.27
N PHE A 231 12.82 7.18 -2.91
CA PHE A 231 12.78 5.76 -2.64
C PHE A 231 13.57 5.02 -3.72
N ASP A 232 14.41 4.07 -3.30
CA ASP A 232 15.22 3.26 -4.20
C ASP A 232 14.46 2.04 -4.70
N LYS A 233 15.05 1.35 -5.69
CA LYS A 233 14.56 0.04 -6.10
C LYS A 233 14.44 -0.85 -4.85
N PRO A 234 13.27 -1.48 -4.60
CA PRO A 234 13.10 -2.34 -3.45
C PRO A 234 14.19 -3.42 -3.38
N VAL A 235 14.97 -3.39 -2.30
CA VAL A 235 15.96 -4.44 -1.97
C VAL A 235 15.45 -5.36 -0.85
N SER A 236 14.36 -4.97 -0.20
CA SER A 236 13.73 -5.77 0.86
C SER A 236 13.26 -7.11 0.28
N PRO A 237 13.68 -8.25 0.85
CA PRO A 237 13.26 -9.55 0.37
C PRO A 237 11.74 -9.77 0.52
N LEU A 238 11.09 -9.07 1.46
CA LEU A 238 9.63 -9.09 1.63
C LEU A 238 8.92 -8.53 0.38
N LEU A 239 9.38 -7.37 -0.11
CA LEU A 239 8.81 -6.70 -1.29
C LEU A 239 9.12 -7.47 -2.58
N LEU A 240 10.34 -8.00 -2.69
CA LEU A 240 10.78 -8.80 -3.82
C LEU A 240 9.99 -10.11 -3.95
N ALA A 241 9.82 -10.85 -2.84
CA ALA A 241 9.08 -12.12 -2.82
C ALA A 241 7.58 -11.94 -3.10
N SER A 242 7.00 -10.78 -2.78
CA SER A 242 5.62 -10.44 -3.16
C SER A 242 5.46 -9.95 -4.61
N GLY A 243 6.53 -9.88 -5.41
CA GLY A 243 6.44 -9.47 -6.81
C GLY A 243 6.24 -7.96 -7.04
N MET A 244 6.38 -7.12 -6.01
CA MET A 244 6.11 -5.67 -6.09
C MET A 244 7.15 -4.90 -6.92
N ALA A 245 8.37 -5.46 -7.06
CA ALA A 245 9.47 -4.84 -7.81
C ALA A 245 9.45 -5.12 -9.33
N ARG A 246 8.40 -5.78 -9.85
CA ARG A 246 8.27 -6.08 -11.29
C ARG A 246 8.32 -4.81 -12.13
N ASP A 247 9.00 -4.91 -13.27
CA ASP A 247 9.12 -3.86 -14.30
C ASP A 247 9.77 -2.54 -13.83
N TRP A 248 10.47 -2.51 -12.70
CA TRP A 248 11.13 -1.30 -12.22
C TRP A 248 12.06 -0.66 -13.27
N PRO A 249 12.02 0.67 -13.51
CA PRO A 249 11.25 1.71 -12.80
C PRO A 249 9.92 2.12 -13.50
N ASP A 250 9.35 1.28 -14.36
CA ASP A 250 8.15 1.62 -15.16
C ASP A 250 6.95 1.99 -14.27
N GLY A 251 6.32 3.13 -14.51
CA GLY A 251 5.16 3.60 -13.76
C GLY A 251 5.46 4.18 -12.37
N ARG A 252 6.73 4.41 -12.02
CA ARG A 252 7.14 4.89 -10.69
C ARG A 252 7.69 6.31 -10.75
N GLY A 253 7.42 7.06 -9.69
CA GLY A 253 7.95 8.41 -9.54
C GLY A 253 7.61 9.03 -8.20
N ILE A 254 8.10 10.24 -8.04
CA ILE A 254 7.91 11.06 -6.86
C ILE A 254 7.35 12.41 -7.28
N TRP A 255 6.32 12.85 -6.58
CA TRP A 255 5.86 14.22 -6.61
C TRP A 255 6.23 14.89 -5.29
N HIS A 256 6.59 16.17 -5.33
CA HIS A 256 6.70 16.97 -4.11
C HIS A 256 6.33 18.43 -4.38
N ASN A 257 5.87 19.11 -3.34
CA ASN A 257 5.66 20.56 -3.39
C ASN A 257 7.00 21.32 -3.48
N ASP A 258 6.96 22.59 -3.88
CA ASP A 258 8.16 23.43 -4.05
C ASP A 258 8.99 23.54 -2.76
N ASN A 259 8.31 23.56 -1.60
CA ASN A 259 8.93 23.63 -0.28
C ASN A 259 9.48 22.29 0.24
N LYS A 260 9.24 21.19 -0.48
CA LYS A 260 9.61 19.82 -0.11
C LYS A 260 9.15 19.40 1.30
N THR A 261 7.96 19.87 1.69
CA THR A 261 7.30 19.59 2.96
C THR A 261 6.07 18.69 2.81
N PHE A 262 5.65 18.42 1.57
CA PHE A 262 4.59 17.50 1.20
C PHE A 262 5.02 16.70 -0.04
N LEU A 263 5.00 15.38 0.05
CA LEU A 263 5.51 14.46 -0.98
C LEU A 263 4.52 13.33 -1.23
N VAL A 264 4.53 12.82 -2.46
CA VAL A 264 3.76 11.64 -2.86
C VAL A 264 4.66 10.70 -3.65
N TRP A 265 4.87 9.48 -3.14
CA TRP A 265 5.48 8.41 -3.93
C TRP A 265 4.40 7.66 -4.69
N VAL A 266 4.66 7.35 -5.96
CA VAL A 266 3.72 6.70 -6.86
C VAL A 266 4.25 5.32 -7.25
N ASN A 267 3.44 4.28 -7.02
CA ASN A 267 3.67 2.88 -7.39
C ASN A 267 4.93 2.21 -6.80
N GLU A 268 5.30 2.58 -5.57
CA GLU A 268 6.35 1.91 -4.80
C GLU A 268 5.76 0.68 -4.09
N GLU A 269 5.48 0.76 -2.78
CA GLU A 269 4.86 -0.33 -2.01
C GLU A 269 3.32 -0.29 -2.01
N ASP A 270 2.74 0.85 -2.38
CA ASP A 270 1.31 1.09 -2.56
C ASP A 270 1.12 1.95 -3.83
N HIS A 271 -0.12 2.17 -4.27
CA HIS A 271 -0.38 3.08 -5.41
C HIS A 271 0.14 4.48 -5.09
N LEU A 272 -0.17 4.98 -3.89
CA LEU A 272 0.27 6.28 -3.40
C LEU A 272 0.79 6.16 -1.96
N ARG A 273 1.94 6.76 -1.68
CA ARG A 273 2.39 7.08 -0.32
C ARG A 273 2.43 8.59 -0.14
N VAL A 274 1.51 9.12 0.67
CA VAL A 274 1.39 10.56 0.94
C VAL A 274 2.13 10.88 2.23
N ILE A 275 2.99 11.88 2.18
CA ILE A 275 3.95 12.23 3.23
C ILE A 275 3.91 13.73 3.48
N SER A 276 3.80 14.14 4.74
CA SER A 276 4.07 15.51 5.18
C SER A 276 5.23 15.48 6.15
N MET A 277 6.20 16.37 6.00
CA MET A 277 7.36 16.43 6.90
C MET A 277 7.98 17.81 6.99
N GLN A 278 8.72 18.05 8.07
CA GLN A 278 9.60 19.21 8.23
C GLN A 278 10.69 18.92 9.28
N LYS A 279 11.72 19.76 9.34
CA LYS A 279 12.70 19.75 10.44
C LYS A 279 12.07 20.32 11.73
N GLY A 280 12.58 19.91 12.88
CA GLY A 280 12.08 20.33 14.19
C GLY A 280 10.80 19.61 14.64
N GLY A 281 10.23 20.12 15.74
CA GLY A 281 9.20 19.44 16.54
C GLY A 281 7.76 19.89 16.34
N ASN A 282 7.44 20.73 15.34
CA ASN A 282 6.07 21.19 15.11
C ASN A 282 5.24 20.12 14.37
N MET A 283 4.90 19.03 15.06
CA MET A 283 4.05 17.96 14.56
C MET A 283 2.65 18.45 14.18
N LYS A 284 2.12 19.46 14.90
CA LYS A 284 0.80 20.02 14.59
C LYS A 284 0.74 20.65 13.20
N GLU A 285 1.77 21.39 12.81
CA GLU A 285 1.89 21.95 11.47
C GLU A 285 2.04 20.86 10.40
N VAL A 286 2.87 19.84 10.67
CA VAL A 286 3.02 18.68 9.78
C VAL A 286 1.68 17.98 9.55
N PHE A 287 0.93 17.72 10.63
CA PHE A 287 -0.36 17.05 10.58
C PHE A 287 -1.43 17.91 9.91
N ASN A 288 -1.45 19.21 10.17
CA ASN A 288 -2.37 20.13 9.49
C ASN A 288 -2.15 20.14 7.98
N ARG A 289 -0.88 20.22 7.53
CA ARG A 289 -0.53 20.12 6.11
C ARG A 289 -0.87 18.75 5.53
N PHE A 290 -0.67 17.67 6.29
CA PHE A 290 -1.03 16.32 5.89
C PHE A 290 -2.54 16.16 5.66
N CYS A 291 -3.37 16.56 6.63
CA CYS A 291 -4.83 16.54 6.53
C CYS A 291 -5.32 17.45 5.39
N THR A 292 -4.75 18.65 5.27
CA THR A 292 -5.08 19.57 4.18
C THR A 292 -4.70 18.98 2.82
N GLY A 293 -3.51 18.41 2.67
CA GLY A 293 -3.09 17.80 1.40
C GLY A 293 -3.92 16.60 1.00
N LEU A 294 -4.35 15.77 1.96
CA LEU A 294 -5.28 14.66 1.71
C LEU A 294 -6.70 15.14 1.38
N THR A 295 -7.15 16.24 2.00
CA THR A 295 -8.54 16.73 1.89
C THR A 295 -8.74 17.79 0.81
N LYS A 296 -8.00 18.91 0.85
CA LYS A 296 -8.02 19.94 -0.21
C LYS A 296 -7.42 19.45 -1.52
N GLY A 297 -6.44 18.55 -1.42
CA GLY A 297 -5.84 18.00 -2.61
C GLY A 297 -6.76 17.09 -3.40
N ASP A 298 -7.95 16.78 -2.86
CA ASP A 298 -8.93 15.87 -3.45
C ASP A 298 -8.22 14.69 -4.14
N ILE A 299 -7.14 14.15 -3.57
CA ILE A 299 -6.64 12.86 -4.05
C ILE A 299 -7.81 11.87 -3.93
N GLU A 300 -8.66 12.01 -2.92
CA GLU A 300 -9.90 11.24 -2.81
C GLU A 300 -11.04 11.65 -3.77
N THR A 301 -11.14 12.90 -4.25
CA THR A 301 -12.26 13.34 -5.13
C THR A 301 -11.86 13.52 -6.60
N LEU A 302 -10.64 13.92 -6.92
CA LEU A 302 -10.06 13.99 -8.27
C LEU A 302 -9.90 12.60 -8.88
N LEU A 303 -9.46 11.62 -8.07
CA LEU A 303 -9.45 10.22 -8.49
C LEU A 303 -10.90 9.67 -8.68
N LEU A 304 -11.92 10.31 -8.08
CA LEU A 304 -13.34 10.01 -8.32
C LEU A 304 -13.94 10.69 -9.54
N MET A 305 -13.45 11.87 -9.92
CA MET A 305 -13.99 12.64 -11.05
C MET A 305 -13.50 12.12 -12.41
N ASN A 306 -12.34 11.45 -12.44
CA ASN A 306 -11.72 10.93 -13.66
C ASN A 306 -11.95 9.42 -13.90
N THR A 307 -12.89 8.77 -13.18
CA THR A 307 -13.26 7.33 -13.33
C THR A 307 -14.78 7.09 -13.38
#